data_AF-A0A1A8J675-F1
#
_entry.id   AF-A0A1A8J675-F1
#
_cell.length_a   1.000
_cell.length_b   1.000
_cell.length_c   1.000
_cell.angle_alpha   90.00
_cell.angle_beta   90.00
_cell.angle_gamma   90.00
#
_symmetry.space_group_name_H-M   'P 1'
#
loop_
_entity.id
_entity.type
_entity.pdbx_description
1 polymer ?
#
loop_
_entity_poly.entity_id
_entity_poly.type
_entity_poly.pdbx_seq_one_letter_code
_entity_poly.pdbx_strand_id
1 'polypeptide(L)'
;MSVLLEKIRNIDTNAANHVKEAGFRSDSEIRSLTREDLQEMFPGLEKTSMRKRIFETISNTDPTNVLLTKLKDFIPRDNLKAALS
;
A
#
# COMPACT_ATOMS: atom_id res chain seq x y z
N MET A 1 11.87 7.67 13.44
CA MET A 1 10.76 8.26 12.67
C MET A 1 10.46 7.30 11.52
N SER A 2 9.20 6.94 11.26
CA SER A 2 8.84 5.97 10.22
C SER A 2 9.02 6.56 8.82
N VAL A 3 9.73 5.86 7.94
CA VAL A 3 9.97 6.28 6.55
C VAL A 3 8.68 6.16 5.75
N LEU A 4 7.86 5.15 6.02
CA LEU A 4 6.57 4.98 5.35
C LEU A 4 5.57 6.08 5.72
N LEU A 5 5.50 6.52 6.98
CA LEU A 5 4.67 7.67 7.37
C LEU A 5 5.08 8.95 6.62
N GLU A 6 6.37 9.17 6.40
CA GLU A 6 6.85 10.31 5.64
C GLU A 6 6.49 10.21 4.16
N LYS A 7 6.61 9.03 3.56
CA LYS A 7 6.15 8.81 2.18
C LYS A 7 4.64 8.98 2.02
N ILE A 8 3.84 8.50 2.99
CA ILE A 8 2.38 8.73 2.99
C ILE A 8 2.09 10.22 3.12
N ARG A 9 2.83 10.95 3.96
CA ARG A 9 2.67 12.41 4.12
C ARG A 9 2.90 13.17 2.81
N ASN A 10 3.82 12.71 1.98
CA ASN A 10 4.06 13.28 0.64
C ASN A 10 2.93 12.99 -0.35
N ILE A 11 2.11 11.97 -0.11
CA ILE A 11 0.90 11.68 -0.90
C ILE A 11 -0.27 12.50 -0.38
N ASP A 12 -0.51 12.41 0.92
CA ASP A 12 -1.58 13.13 1.62
C ASP A 12 -1.23 13.29 3.11
N THR A 13 -1.13 14.53 3.56
CA THR A 13 -0.79 14.87 4.95
C THR A 13 -1.86 14.41 5.93
N ASN A 14 -3.14 14.51 5.58
CA ASN A 14 -4.25 14.08 6.44
C ASN A 14 -4.26 12.57 6.58
N ALA A 15 -3.97 11.84 5.50
CA ALA A 15 -3.85 10.39 5.55
C ALA A 15 -2.71 9.95 6.48
N ALA A 16 -1.55 10.60 6.41
CA ALA A 16 -0.44 10.28 7.31
C ALA A 16 -0.76 10.54 8.79
N ASN A 17 -1.49 11.62 9.08
CA ASN A 17 -1.93 11.91 10.45
C ASN A 17 -2.95 10.86 10.93
N HIS A 18 -3.92 10.50 10.10
CA HIS A 18 -4.92 9.49 10.45
C HIS A 18 -4.29 8.10 10.68
N VAL A 19 -3.30 7.70 9.85
CA VAL A 19 -2.53 6.47 10.06
C VAL A 19 -1.79 6.48 11.40
N LYS A 20 -1.18 7.62 11.74
CA LYS A 20 -0.47 7.79 13.02
C LYS A 20 -1.43 7.77 14.23
N GLU A 21 -2.60 8.39 14.10
CA GLU A 21 -3.65 8.43 15.12
C GLU A 21 -4.30 7.06 15.35
N ALA A 22 -4.43 6.26 14.29
CA ALA A 22 -4.88 4.87 14.37
C ALA A 22 -3.85 3.91 15.02
N GLY A 23 -2.69 4.41 15.45
CA GLY A 23 -1.70 3.66 16.22
C GLY A 23 -0.52 3.15 15.40
N PHE A 24 -0.53 3.26 14.08
CA PHE A 24 0.55 2.79 13.21
C PHE A 24 1.71 3.80 13.22
N ARG A 25 2.76 3.51 13.99
CA ARG A 25 3.89 4.44 14.21
C ARG A 25 5.21 3.93 13.64
N SER A 26 5.30 2.64 13.35
CA SER A 26 6.47 1.97 12.78
C SER A 26 6.21 1.48 11.35
N ASP A 27 7.29 1.35 10.57
CA ASP A 27 7.18 0.85 9.18
C ASP A 27 6.63 -0.58 9.13
N SER A 28 6.91 -1.43 10.13
CA SER A 28 6.35 -2.78 10.22
C SER A 28 4.84 -2.80 10.41
N GLU A 29 4.31 -1.94 11.30
CA GLU A 29 2.86 -1.81 11.52
C GLU A 29 2.18 -1.23 10.28
N ILE A 30 2.81 -0.24 9.63
CA ILE A 30 2.23 0.38 8.42
C ILE A 30 2.22 -0.62 7.24
N ARG A 31 3.20 -1.52 7.17
CA ARG A 31 3.23 -2.61 6.17
C ARG A 31 2.14 -3.65 6.38
N SER A 32 1.64 -3.83 7.61
CA SER A 32 0.54 -4.78 7.85
C SER A 32 -0.82 -4.26 7.39
N LEU A 33 -0.93 -2.99 6.97
CA LEU A 33 -2.17 -2.43 6.46
C LEU A 33 -2.59 -3.11 5.15
N THR A 34 -3.76 -3.72 5.17
CA THR A 34 -4.40 -4.33 4.01
C THR A 34 -5.15 -3.29 3.17
N ARG A 35 -5.69 -3.70 2.01
CA ARG A 35 -6.52 -2.82 1.19
C ARG A 35 -7.83 -2.49 1.90
N GLU A 36 -8.34 -3.47 2.63
CA GLU A 36 -9.56 -3.42 3.42
C GLU A 36 -9.38 -2.44 4.59
N ASP A 37 -8.25 -2.51 5.31
CA ASP A 37 -7.93 -1.54 6.38
C ASP A 37 -7.86 -0.11 5.83
N LEU A 38 -7.19 0.10 4.69
CA LEU A 38 -7.13 1.41 4.06
C LEU A 38 -8.51 1.89 3.57
N GLN A 39 -9.38 0.98 3.14
CA GLN A 39 -10.76 1.29 2.74
C GLN A 39 -11.59 1.74 3.93
N GLU A 40 -11.43 1.09 5.08
CA GLU A 40 -12.10 1.43 6.34
C GLU A 40 -11.61 2.78 6.90
N MET A 41 -10.29 3.02 6.88
CA MET A 41 -9.69 4.27 7.35
C MET A 41 -10.00 5.46 6.44
N PHE A 42 -10.12 5.21 5.13
CA PHE A 42 -10.34 6.25 4.13
C PHE A 42 -11.57 5.94 3.27
N PRO A 43 -12.79 6.01 3.83
CA PRO A 43 -14.00 5.74 3.07
C PRO A 43 -14.24 6.85 2.04
N GLY A 44 -14.91 6.48 0.94
CA GLY A 44 -15.25 7.38 -0.17
C GLY A 44 -14.66 6.92 -1.51
N LEU A 45 -15.41 7.12 -2.59
CA LEU A 45 -14.96 6.76 -3.95
C LEU A 45 -13.89 7.73 -4.47
N GLU A 46 -13.97 8.99 -4.05
CA GLU A 46 -13.02 10.05 -4.36
C GLU A 46 -11.60 9.75 -3.83
N LYS A 47 -11.48 8.93 -2.78
CA LYS A 47 -10.21 8.53 -2.17
C LYS A 47 -9.59 7.27 -2.77
N THR A 48 -10.21 6.66 -3.77
CA THR A 48 -9.74 5.39 -4.37
C THR A 48 -8.32 5.50 -4.93
N SER A 49 -8.02 6.58 -5.67
CA SER A 49 -6.69 6.84 -6.22
C SER A 49 -5.64 7.05 -5.12
N MET A 50 -6.03 7.74 -4.03
CA MET A 50 -5.17 7.97 -2.87
C MET A 50 -4.87 6.64 -2.15
N ARG A 51 -5.89 5.83 -1.84
CA ARG A 51 -5.73 4.51 -1.22
C ARG A 51 -4.81 3.61 -2.05
N LYS A 52 -4.96 3.61 -3.38
CA LYS A 52 -4.09 2.85 -4.27
C LYS A 52 -2.62 3.28 -4.16
N ARG A 53 -2.34 4.58 -4.20
CA ARG A 53 -0.98 5.13 -4.07
C ARG A 53 -0.35 4.84 -2.70
N ILE A 54 -1.13 4.95 -1.63
CA ILE A 54 -0.69 4.60 -0.27
C ILE A 54 -0.37 3.11 -0.22
N PHE A 55 -1.26 2.25 -0.71
CA PHE A 55 -1.06 0.80 -0.75
C PHE A 55 0.19 0.42 -1.54
N GLU A 56 0.40 1.02 -2.72
CA GLU A 56 1.62 0.82 -3.51
C GLU A 56 2.87 1.28 -2.75
N THR A 57 2.80 2.39 -2.02
CA THR A 57 3.94 2.93 -1.25
C THR A 57 4.33 2.02 -0.08
N ILE A 58 3.35 1.51 0.68
CA ILE A 58 3.62 0.57 1.77
C ILE A 58 4.09 -0.79 1.24
N SER A 59 3.55 -1.22 0.10
CA SER A 59 3.83 -2.51 -0.54
C SER A 59 5.17 -2.54 -1.28
N ASN A 60 5.55 -1.47 -1.99
CA ASN A 60 6.75 -1.41 -2.84
C ASN A 60 8.05 -1.28 -2.05
N THR A 61 7.99 -1.14 -0.72
CA THR A 61 9.20 -1.02 0.11
C THR A 61 9.80 -2.39 0.50
N ASP A 62 9.25 -3.50 -0.03
CA ASP A 62 9.88 -4.82 -0.02
C ASP A 62 10.41 -5.23 -1.40
N PRO A 63 11.65 -5.75 -1.50
CA PRO A 63 12.24 -6.21 -2.77
C PRO A 63 11.41 -7.30 -3.46
N THR A 64 10.60 -8.05 -2.70
CA THR A 64 9.69 -9.09 -3.22
C THR A 64 8.54 -8.51 -4.04
N ASN A 65 8.09 -7.28 -3.77
CA ASN A 65 7.02 -6.63 -4.54
C ASN A 65 7.53 -6.04 -5.85
N VAL A 66 8.80 -5.63 -5.90
CA VAL A 66 9.46 -5.29 -7.18
C VAL A 66 9.49 -6.52 -8.10
N LEU A 67 9.75 -7.71 -7.54
CA LEU A 67 9.69 -8.97 -8.29
C LEU A 67 8.26 -9.31 -8.74
N LEU A 68 7.25 -9.15 -7.88
CA LEU A 68 5.85 -9.42 -8.25
C LEU A 68 5.29 -8.43 -9.27
N THR A 69 5.68 -7.15 -9.19
CA THR A 69 5.26 -6.13 -10.15
C THR A 69 5.96 -6.36 -11.50
N LYS A 70 7.28 -6.66 -11.50
CA LYS A 70 8.00 -7.07 -12.72
C LYS A 70 7.45 -8.38 -13.31
N LEU A 71 7.03 -9.35 -12.50
CA LEU A 71 6.40 -10.59 -12.98
C LEU A 71 5.02 -10.32 -13.62
N LYS A 72 4.23 -9.40 -13.04
CA LYS A 72 2.95 -8.98 -13.60
C LYS A 72 3.12 -8.20 -14.91
N ASP A 73 4.22 -7.49 -15.06
CA ASP A 73 4.57 -6.80 -16.32
C ASP A 73 5.13 -7.78 -17.37
N PHE A 74 5.72 -8.91 -16.93
CA PHE A 74 6.25 -9.97 -17.81
C PHE A 74 5.21 -11.00 -18.25
N ILE A 75 4.12 -11.18 -17.50
CA ILE A 75 3.14 -12.24 -17.75
C ILE A 75 1.72 -11.66 -17.78
N PRO A 76 0.97 -11.80 -18.90
CA PRO A 76 -0.45 -11.41 -18.96
C PRO A 76 -1.26 -12.10 -17.86
N ARG A 77 -2.24 -11.39 -17.27
CA ARG A 77 -2.97 -11.79 -16.05
C ARG A 77 -3.53 -13.22 -16.06
N ASP A 78 -3.80 -13.78 -17.24
CA ASP A 78 -4.35 -15.12 -17.40
C ASP A 78 -3.36 -16.25 -17.07
N ASN A 79 -2.05 -16.00 -17.19
CA ASN A 79 -1.02 -17.02 -16.94
C ASN A 79 -0.51 -17.06 -15.49
N LEU A 80 -0.73 -16.00 -14.70
CA LEU A 80 -0.31 -15.97 -13.30
C LEU A 80 -1.08 -16.98 -12.44
N LYS A 81 -2.35 -17.24 -12.81
CA LYS A 81 -3.21 -18.20 -12.11
C LYS A 81 -2.80 -19.65 -12.36
N ALA A 82 -2.17 -19.93 -13.51
CA ALA A 82 -1.66 -21.26 -13.86
C ALA A 82 -0.33 -21.60 -13.18
N ALA A 83 0.51 -20.59 -12.90
CA ALA A 83 1.82 -20.78 -12.28
C ALA A 83 1.78 -20.92 -10.74
N LEU A 84 0.67 -20.53 -10.11
CA LEU A 84 0.45 -20.62 -8.67
C LEU A 84 -0.47 -21.78 -8.26
N SER A 85 -0.82 -22.65 -9.22
CA SER A 85 -1.64 -23.84 -9.00
C SER A 85 -0.80 -25.11 -8.94
#